data_AF-A0A0B1P7R1-F1
#
_entry.id   AF-A0A0B1P7R1-F1
#
_cell.length_a   1.000
_cell.length_b   1.000
_cell.length_c   1.000
_cell.angle_alpha   90.00
_cell.angle_beta   90.00
_cell.angle_gamma   90.00
#
_symmetry.space_group_name_H-M   'P 1'
#
loop_
_entity.id
_entity.type
_entity.pdbx_description
1 polymer ?
#
loop_
_entity_poly.entity_id
_entity_poly.type
_entity_poly.pdbx_seq_one_letter_code
_entity_poly.pdbx_strand_id
1 'polypeptide(L)'
;MLGDIDSDGNGNDLKSRKKRKRLSEDTDGIEKKFSLPPKKRIAINEQRNESRSTLPSCEVALPANSPSIKTTPPTLLSISENYNIKSLNIKSASKIHAKVVQALEVLSSFPAIGAGAKHGLVLLEAKSNACCKMISIVEIIKRQIVQEMQGKWYQYNTLEQNLLKRKEIQTEKKDDTQLPNEDGVDTENFEIMKTPFERAIYGVPKVRLEPVMKIYLSRVRIEHLRKIYGEQTNGIM
;
A
#
# COMPACT_ATOMS: atom_id res chain seq x y z
N MET A 1 24.61 57.56 39.49
CA MET A 1 23.38 58.13 38.94
C MET A 1 22.56 56.96 38.45
N LEU A 2 21.70 56.37 39.29
CA LEU A 2 20.28 56.72 39.50
C LEU A 2 19.46 56.54 38.22
N GLY A 3 18.53 55.59 38.24
CA GLY A 3 17.53 55.39 37.21
C GLY A 3 16.77 54.07 37.32
N ASP A 4 16.16 53.81 38.49
CA ASP A 4 15.03 52.87 38.64
C ASP A 4 13.78 53.46 37.96
N ILE A 5 13.05 52.65 37.17
CA ILE A 5 11.60 52.84 36.94
C ILE A 5 10.95 51.45 36.83
N ASP A 6 10.17 51.13 37.85
CA ASP A 6 9.17 50.06 37.91
C ASP A 6 7.99 50.33 36.96
N SER A 7 7.32 49.26 36.49
CA SER A 7 5.85 49.15 36.57
C SER A 7 5.36 47.81 36.02
N ASP A 8 4.97 46.98 36.98
CA ASP A 8 3.70 46.25 37.10
C ASP A 8 2.74 46.19 35.90
N GLY A 9 2.08 45.03 35.77
CA GLY A 9 0.67 45.06 35.37
C GLY A 9 0.14 43.88 34.57
N ASN A 10 -0.05 42.76 35.27
CA ASN A 10 -1.35 42.08 35.41
C ASN A 10 -2.12 41.61 34.15
N GLY A 11 -2.59 40.36 34.24
CA GLY A 11 -3.99 40.06 33.92
C GLY A 11 -4.24 39.16 32.71
N ASN A 12 -4.44 37.87 33.02
CA ASN A 12 -5.49 36.98 32.50
C ASN A 12 -6.50 37.64 31.53
N ASP A 13 -6.91 36.98 30.44
CA ASP A 13 -7.98 35.98 30.53
C ASP A 13 -8.45 35.42 29.17
N LEU A 14 -8.85 34.15 29.25
CA LEU A 14 -10.02 33.53 28.61
C LEU A 14 -10.31 33.65 27.08
N LYS A 15 -10.24 32.47 26.46
CA LYS A 15 -11.37 31.76 25.80
C LYS A 15 -12.00 32.33 24.51
N SER A 16 -11.90 31.46 23.50
CA SER A 16 -13.03 30.89 22.73
C SER A 16 -13.55 31.58 21.47
N ARG A 17 -13.86 30.70 20.50
CA ARG A 17 -14.71 30.87 19.29
C ARG A 17 -14.01 31.63 18.15
N LYS A 18 -14.07 31.21 16.89
CA LYS A 18 -15.26 30.78 16.15
C LYS A 18 -14.84 30.12 14.83
N LYS A 19 -15.51 29.00 14.48
CA LYS A 19 -15.58 28.41 13.14
C LYS A 19 -15.82 29.49 12.09
N ARG A 20 -14.99 29.54 11.03
CA ARG A 20 -15.33 30.24 9.79
C ARG A 20 -15.81 29.25 8.74
N LYS A 21 -16.96 29.66 8.21
CA LYS A 21 -17.94 29.00 7.35
C LYS A 21 -17.43 29.01 5.91
N ARG A 22 -17.60 27.89 5.20
CA ARG A 22 -17.49 27.80 3.74
C ARG A 22 -18.52 28.74 3.11
N LEU A 23 -18.07 29.60 2.20
CA LEU A 23 -18.92 30.31 1.26
C LEU A 23 -18.66 29.70 -0.11
N SER A 24 -19.71 29.08 -0.65
CA SER A 24 -19.87 28.75 -2.06
C SER A 24 -20.68 29.87 -2.68
N GLU A 25 -20.15 30.48 -3.74
CA GLU A 25 -20.94 31.29 -4.66
C GLU A 25 -20.88 30.64 -6.04
N ASP A 26 -22.09 30.44 -6.55
CA ASP A 26 -22.46 30.00 -7.88
C ASP A 26 -22.00 31.00 -8.95
N THR A 27 -21.81 30.50 -10.17
CA THR A 27 -22.32 31.16 -11.39
C THR A 27 -22.27 30.18 -12.57
N ASP A 28 -23.47 29.91 -13.08
CA ASP A 28 -23.87 29.86 -14.48
C ASP A 28 -23.21 28.89 -15.48
N GLY A 29 -23.93 27.79 -15.70
CA GLY A 29 -24.78 27.70 -16.90
C GLY A 29 -24.10 27.45 -18.24
N ILE A 30 -23.84 26.18 -18.57
CA ILE A 30 -23.90 25.67 -19.95
C ILE A 30 -24.58 24.29 -19.95
N GLU A 31 -25.83 24.26 -20.43
CA GLU A 31 -26.51 23.04 -20.84
C GLU A 31 -25.77 22.38 -22.01
N LYS A 32 -25.26 21.17 -21.83
CA LYS A 32 -25.04 20.22 -22.93
C LYS A 32 -25.66 18.88 -22.59
N LYS A 33 -26.81 18.62 -23.21
CA LYS A 33 -27.49 17.33 -23.30
C LYS A 33 -26.55 16.30 -23.90
N PHE A 34 -26.08 15.35 -23.10
CA PHE A 34 -25.49 14.09 -23.59
C PHE A 34 -26.48 12.97 -23.32
N SER A 35 -27.33 12.71 -24.32
CA SER A 35 -28.17 11.52 -24.39
C SER A 35 -27.31 10.28 -24.63
N LEU A 36 -27.37 9.32 -23.71
CA LEU A 36 -26.80 7.99 -23.86
C LEU A 36 -27.62 7.17 -24.88
N PRO A 37 -27.01 6.55 -25.89
CA PRO A 37 -27.70 5.55 -26.68
C PRO A 37 -27.74 4.19 -25.95
N PRO A 38 -28.88 3.48 -25.96
CA PRO A 38 -29.01 2.17 -25.33
C PRO A 38 -28.26 1.10 -26.14
N LYS A 39 -27.24 0.48 -25.52
CA LYS A 39 -26.59 -0.72 -26.09
C LYS A 39 -27.46 -1.94 -25.82
N LYS A 40 -28.00 -2.48 -26.92
CA LYS A 40 -28.75 -3.74 -26.99
C LYS A 40 -27.94 -4.89 -26.39
N ARG A 41 -28.58 -5.63 -25.47
CA ARG A 41 -28.14 -6.96 -25.00
C ARG A 41 -28.13 -7.91 -26.20
N ILE A 42 -26.97 -8.48 -26.51
CA ILE A 42 -26.86 -9.61 -27.43
C ILE A 42 -27.23 -10.85 -26.62
N ALA A 43 -28.35 -11.47 -26.99
CA ALA A 43 -28.74 -12.79 -26.55
C ALA A 43 -27.82 -13.82 -27.25
N ILE A 44 -27.02 -14.54 -26.46
CA ILE A 44 -26.30 -15.72 -26.96
C ILE A 44 -27.16 -16.93 -26.61
N ASN A 45 -27.59 -17.59 -27.68
CA ASN A 45 -28.47 -18.73 -27.76
C ASN A 45 -27.82 -19.98 -27.14
N GLU A 46 -28.56 -20.68 -26.28
CA GLU A 46 -28.27 -22.04 -25.86
C GLU A 46 -28.40 -22.96 -27.08
N GLN A 47 -27.29 -23.57 -27.50
CA GLN A 47 -27.34 -24.83 -28.24
C GLN A 47 -26.57 -25.89 -27.47
N ARG A 48 -27.37 -26.66 -26.74
CA ARG A 48 -27.06 -27.95 -26.12
C ARG A 48 -26.93 -28.97 -27.26
N ASN A 49 -25.70 -29.32 -27.62
CA ASN A 49 -25.43 -30.49 -28.46
C ASN A 49 -24.79 -31.57 -27.61
N GLU A 50 -25.57 -32.61 -27.33
CA GLU A 50 -25.12 -33.89 -26.82
C GLU A 50 -24.31 -34.58 -27.91
N SER A 51 -23.05 -34.91 -27.62
CA SER A 51 -22.30 -35.91 -28.37
C SER A 51 -21.33 -36.60 -27.42
N ARG A 52 -21.76 -37.79 -27.01
CA ARG A 52 -21.02 -38.79 -26.26
C ARG A 52 -19.90 -39.35 -27.13
N SER A 53 -18.64 -39.18 -26.74
CA SER A 53 -17.54 -39.98 -27.27
C SER A 53 -16.41 -40.13 -26.23
N THR A 54 -16.41 -41.32 -25.62
CA THR A 54 -15.26 -42.18 -25.31
C THR A 54 -13.89 -41.55 -25.02
N LEU A 55 -13.44 -41.79 -23.79
CA LEU A 55 -12.06 -41.66 -23.31
C LEU A 55 -11.07 -42.49 -24.16
N PRO A 56 -9.89 -41.93 -24.45
CA PRO A 56 -8.65 -42.69 -24.44
C PRO A 56 -7.75 -42.20 -23.31
N SER A 57 -7.37 -43.15 -22.46
CA SER A 57 -6.26 -43.03 -21.50
C SER A 57 -4.97 -42.76 -22.27
N CYS A 58 -4.28 -41.66 -21.96
CA CYS A 58 -2.90 -41.41 -22.37
C CYS A 58 -2.08 -41.14 -21.12
N GLU A 59 -1.53 -42.21 -20.54
CA GLU A 59 -0.29 -42.12 -19.76
C GLU A 59 0.84 -41.72 -20.72
N VAL A 60 1.34 -40.49 -20.58
CA VAL A 60 2.62 -40.09 -21.15
C VAL A 60 3.47 -39.52 -20.02
N ALA A 61 4.56 -40.23 -19.77
CA ALA A 61 5.55 -39.95 -18.75
C ALA A 61 6.09 -38.51 -18.85
N LEU A 62 6.20 -37.85 -17.70
CA LEU A 62 6.86 -36.56 -17.52
C LEU A 62 8.37 -36.73 -17.71
N PRO A 63 9.03 -36.07 -18.68
CA PRO A 63 10.46 -35.85 -18.59
C PRO A 63 10.73 -34.76 -17.55
N ALA A 64 11.15 -35.22 -16.37
CA ALA A 64 11.75 -34.40 -15.34
C ALA A 64 13.09 -33.83 -15.84
N ASN A 65 13.07 -32.62 -16.40
CA ASN A 65 14.29 -31.81 -16.51
C ASN A 65 13.94 -30.33 -16.64
N SER A 66 13.40 -29.76 -15.57
CA SER A 66 13.39 -28.32 -15.36
C SER A 66 14.66 -27.94 -14.58
N PRO A 67 15.59 -27.15 -15.15
CA PRO A 67 16.72 -26.63 -14.39
C PRO A 67 16.17 -25.66 -13.35
N SER A 68 16.02 -26.16 -12.13
CA SER A 68 15.78 -25.35 -10.94
C SER A 68 17.01 -24.46 -10.74
N ILE A 69 16.98 -23.27 -11.34
CA ILE A 69 17.93 -22.22 -11.01
C ILE A 69 17.59 -21.81 -9.58
N LYS A 70 18.27 -22.43 -8.63
CA LYS A 70 18.33 -22.01 -7.22
C LYS A 70 19.08 -20.68 -7.14
N THR A 71 18.47 -19.62 -7.67
CA THR A 71 18.93 -18.27 -7.42
C THR A 71 18.45 -17.93 -6.01
N THR A 72 19.31 -18.16 -5.02
CA THR A 72 19.10 -17.63 -3.69
C THR A 72 18.85 -16.12 -3.83
N PRO A 73 17.73 -15.59 -3.30
CA PRO A 73 17.47 -14.16 -3.41
C PRO A 73 18.60 -13.40 -2.71
N PRO A 74 19.10 -12.29 -3.28
CA PRO A 74 20.07 -11.42 -2.65
C PRO A 74 19.58 -11.09 -1.26
N THR A 75 20.38 -11.45 -0.28
CA THR A 75 20.25 -10.85 1.02
C THR A 75 20.57 -9.36 0.87
N LEU A 76 19.78 -8.50 1.51
CA LEU A 76 19.96 -7.04 1.51
C LEU A 76 21.42 -6.62 1.81
N LEU A 77 22.14 -7.46 2.57
CA LEU A 77 23.55 -7.34 2.91
C LEU A 77 24.46 -7.19 1.69
N SER A 78 24.33 -8.04 0.66
CA SER A 78 25.20 -8.00 -0.52
C SER A 78 25.01 -6.73 -1.36
N ILE A 79 23.83 -6.11 -1.29
CA ILE A 79 23.55 -4.86 -1.99
C ILE A 79 24.11 -3.67 -1.20
N SER A 80 24.09 -3.75 0.14
CA SER A 80 24.57 -2.67 1.01
C SER A 80 26.09 -2.40 0.92
N GLU A 81 26.85 -3.37 0.42
CA GLU A 81 28.29 -3.22 0.17
C GLU A 81 28.57 -2.18 -0.91
N ASN A 82 27.78 -2.18 -1.99
CA ASN A 82 28.02 -1.35 -3.18
C ASN A 82 27.12 -0.10 -3.25
N TYR A 83 26.00 -0.09 -2.52
CA TYR A 83 24.98 0.95 -2.61
C TYR A 83 24.68 1.58 -1.25
N ASN A 84 24.38 2.87 -1.25
CA ASN A 84 23.83 3.56 -0.09
C ASN A 84 22.32 3.37 -0.08
N ILE A 85 21.82 2.47 0.77
CA ILE A 85 20.41 2.05 0.78
C ILE A 85 19.62 2.87 1.80
N LYS A 86 18.62 3.62 1.32
CA LYS A 86 17.63 4.28 2.17
C LYS A 86 16.30 3.53 2.12
N SER A 87 15.91 2.92 3.23
CA SER A 87 14.60 2.28 3.37
C SER A 87 13.52 3.29 3.80
N LEU A 88 12.39 3.29 3.08
CA LEU A 88 11.24 4.15 3.31
C LEU A 88 9.96 3.30 3.44
N ASN A 89 9.51 3.12 4.68
CA ASN A 89 8.22 2.49 4.97
C ASN A 89 7.05 3.44 4.66
N ILE A 90 6.17 3.00 3.76
CA ILE A 90 4.97 3.73 3.35
C ILE A 90 3.75 3.13 4.04
N LYS A 91 3.04 3.98 4.78
CA LYS A 91 1.81 3.64 5.51
C LYS A 91 0.68 4.57 5.07
N SER A 92 -0.55 4.22 5.44
CA SER A 92 -1.74 5.06 5.19
C SER A 92 -1.64 6.45 5.82
N ALA A 93 -0.84 6.64 6.88
CA ALA A 93 -0.58 7.95 7.48
C ALA A 93 0.61 8.72 6.86
N SER A 94 1.43 8.09 6.01
CA SER A 94 2.60 8.74 5.39
C SER A 94 2.17 9.93 4.53
N LYS A 95 2.89 11.05 4.68
CA LYS A 95 2.73 12.24 3.83
C LYS A 95 3.52 12.03 2.54
N ILE A 96 2.85 12.14 1.39
CA ILE A 96 3.43 11.89 0.06
C ILE A 96 4.64 12.79 -0.16
N HIS A 97 4.45 14.11 -0.03
CA HIS A 97 5.50 15.11 -0.25
C HIS A 97 6.77 14.82 0.58
N ALA A 98 6.63 14.57 1.88
CA ALA A 98 7.78 14.27 2.74
C ALA A 98 8.57 13.03 2.28
N LYS A 99 7.88 11.99 1.82
CA LYS A 99 8.53 10.77 1.31
C LYS A 99 9.20 10.97 -0.03
N VAL A 100 8.60 11.78 -0.91
CA VAL A 100 9.19 12.19 -2.19
C VAL A 100 10.49 12.95 -1.96
N VAL A 101 10.46 13.99 -1.11
CA VAL A 101 11.67 14.79 -0.79
C VAL A 101 12.79 13.91 -0.21
N GLN A 102 12.46 13.04 0.76
CA GLN A 102 13.43 12.10 1.34
C GLN A 102 14.05 11.16 0.31
N ALA A 103 13.27 10.68 -0.65
CA ALA A 103 13.79 9.80 -1.70
C ALA A 103 14.68 10.57 -2.69
N LEU A 104 14.26 11.78 -3.07
CA LEU A 104 15.05 12.62 -3.98
C LEU A 104 16.37 13.08 -3.39
N GLU A 105 16.45 13.36 -2.10
CA GLU A 105 17.70 13.69 -1.40
C GLU A 105 18.77 12.59 -1.56
N VAL A 106 18.35 11.32 -1.52
CA VAL A 106 19.25 10.18 -1.71
C VAL A 106 19.60 10.00 -3.19
N LEU A 107 18.64 10.22 -4.09
CA LEU A 107 18.82 10.03 -5.53
C LEU A 107 19.53 11.22 -6.21
N SER A 108 19.56 12.40 -5.58
CA SER A 108 20.30 13.57 -6.05
C SER A 108 21.81 13.42 -5.84
N SER A 109 22.24 12.47 -5.01
CA SER A 109 23.66 12.10 -4.82
C SER A 109 24.23 11.31 -6.02
N PHE A 110 23.94 11.76 -7.24
CA PHE A 110 24.35 11.16 -8.50
C PHE A 110 24.90 12.23 -9.47
N PRO A 111 26.04 11.98 -10.14
CA PRO A 111 26.90 10.80 -10.02
C PRO A 111 27.59 10.74 -8.64
N ALA A 112 27.99 9.55 -8.20
CA ALA A 112 28.74 9.42 -6.96
C ALA A 112 30.16 9.94 -7.21
N ILE A 113 30.46 11.15 -6.71
CA ILE A 113 31.75 11.82 -6.95
C ILE A 113 32.67 11.49 -5.76
N GLY A 114 33.77 10.78 -6.03
CA GLY A 114 34.81 10.44 -5.05
C GLY A 114 35.17 8.94 -5.05
N ALA A 115 36.44 8.63 -4.76
CA ALA A 115 36.90 7.25 -4.65
C ALA A 115 36.19 6.55 -3.46
N GLY A 116 35.31 5.60 -3.76
CA GLY A 116 34.51 4.86 -2.76
C GLY A 116 33.09 5.40 -2.52
N ALA A 117 32.64 6.40 -3.27
CA ALA A 117 31.28 6.91 -3.15
C ALA A 117 30.25 5.89 -3.67
N LYS A 118 29.35 5.44 -2.79
CA LYS A 118 28.30 4.47 -3.12
C LYS A 118 27.13 5.15 -3.82
N HIS A 119 26.57 4.51 -4.84
CA HIS A 119 25.38 5.02 -5.51
C HIS A 119 24.14 4.95 -4.60
N GLY A 120 23.29 5.98 -4.68
CA GLY A 120 22.02 6.02 -3.96
C GLY A 120 21.04 4.95 -4.46
N LEU A 121 20.46 4.21 -3.51
CA LEU A 121 19.39 3.24 -3.73
C LEU A 121 18.27 3.49 -2.72
N VAL A 122 17.05 3.71 -3.21
CA VAL A 122 15.88 3.87 -2.34
C VAL A 122 15.06 2.59 -2.36
N LEU A 123 14.80 2.03 -1.19
CA LEU A 123 13.90 0.89 -0.99
C LEU A 123 12.58 1.42 -0.40
N LEU A 124 11.50 1.40 -1.17
CA LEU A 124 10.17 1.70 -0.67
C LEU A 124 9.45 0.40 -0.34
N GLU A 125 8.84 0.34 0.84
CA GLU A 125 8.09 -0.84 1.30
C GLU A 125 6.69 -0.42 1.75
N ALA A 126 5.67 -1.15 1.32
CA ALA A 126 4.29 -0.91 1.71
C ALA A 126 3.49 -2.20 1.88
N LYS A 127 2.60 -2.19 2.86
CA LYS A 127 1.53 -3.18 3.00
C LYS A 127 0.41 -2.90 1.99
N SER A 128 -0.45 -3.89 1.79
CA SER A 128 -1.63 -3.83 0.89
C SER A 128 -2.39 -2.50 0.95
N ASN A 129 -2.73 -2.02 2.15
CA ASN A 129 -3.51 -0.81 2.36
C ASN A 129 -2.79 0.51 1.99
N ALA A 130 -1.49 0.47 1.72
CA ALA A 130 -0.66 1.63 1.40
C ALA A 130 0.06 1.50 0.04
N CYS A 131 -0.11 0.39 -0.68
CA CYS A 131 0.56 0.14 -1.96
C CYS A 131 0.22 1.20 -3.01
N CYS A 132 -1.05 1.57 -3.17
CA CYS A 132 -1.45 2.60 -4.14
C CYS A 132 -0.74 3.93 -3.87
N LYS A 133 -0.61 4.31 -2.59
CA LYS A 133 0.13 5.52 -2.20
C LYS A 133 1.62 5.40 -2.50
N MET A 134 2.23 4.25 -2.23
CA MET A 134 3.64 4.00 -2.55
C MET A 134 3.89 4.15 -4.06
N ILE A 135 3.01 3.59 -4.89
CA ILE A 135 3.09 3.76 -6.35
C ILE A 135 3.00 5.24 -6.71
N SER A 136 2.04 6.00 -6.15
CA SER A 136 1.95 7.45 -6.41
C SER A 136 3.23 8.19 -6.05
N ILE A 137 3.87 7.86 -4.91
CA ILE A 137 5.15 8.44 -4.49
C ILE A 137 6.24 8.13 -5.52
N VAL A 138 6.38 6.86 -5.94
CA VAL A 138 7.38 6.44 -6.92
C VAL A 138 7.17 7.16 -8.26
N GLU A 139 5.93 7.26 -8.74
CA GLU A 139 5.63 7.96 -9.99
C GLU A 139 5.96 9.45 -9.93
N ILE A 140 5.74 10.11 -8.79
CA ILE A 140 6.17 11.51 -8.60
C ILE A 140 7.69 11.61 -8.67
N ILE A 141 8.41 10.76 -7.94
CA ILE A 141 9.89 10.75 -7.94
C ILE A 141 10.42 10.54 -9.36
N LYS A 142 9.89 9.58 -10.12
CA LYS A 142 10.30 9.32 -11.50
C LYS A 142 10.10 10.53 -12.41
N ARG A 143 8.97 11.23 -12.30
CA ARG A 143 8.73 12.47 -13.06
C ARG A 143 9.76 13.55 -12.71
N GLN A 144 10.07 13.74 -11.42
CA GLN A 144 11.04 14.74 -11.00
C GLN A 144 12.47 14.39 -11.46
N ILE A 145 12.87 13.12 -11.44
CA ILE A 145 14.17 12.70 -11.99
C ILE A 145 14.30 13.05 -13.48
N VAL A 146 13.23 12.83 -14.25
CA VAL A 146 13.23 13.12 -15.70
C VAL A 146 13.19 14.63 -15.96
N GLN A 147 12.35 15.37 -15.24
CA GLN A 147 12.11 16.80 -15.47
C GLN A 147 13.21 17.70 -14.90
N GLU A 148 13.63 17.45 -13.66
CA GLU A 148 14.54 18.33 -12.92
C GLU A 148 15.99 17.87 -13.04
N MET A 149 16.24 16.56 -12.94
CA MET A 149 17.60 15.99 -12.87
C MET A 149 18.11 15.42 -14.19
N GLN A 150 17.29 15.47 -15.25
CA GLN A 150 17.56 14.92 -16.59
C GLN A 150 18.22 13.53 -16.54
N GLY A 151 17.64 12.65 -15.72
CA GLY A 151 18.24 11.35 -15.39
C GLY A 151 17.50 10.15 -15.96
N LYS A 152 18.26 9.05 -16.12
CA LYS A 152 17.67 7.71 -16.21
C LYS A 152 17.30 7.23 -14.81
N TRP A 153 16.24 6.43 -14.74
CA TRP A 153 15.86 5.73 -13.51
C TRP A 153 15.66 4.25 -13.81
N TYR A 154 15.94 3.43 -12.81
CA TYR A 154 15.79 1.99 -12.85
C TYR A 154 14.99 1.55 -11.64
N GLN A 155 13.92 0.80 -11.89
CA GLN A 155 12.98 0.33 -10.90
C GLN A 155 12.94 -1.21 -10.92
N TYR A 156 12.99 -1.81 -9.72
CA TYR A 156 12.91 -3.25 -9.51
C TYR A 156 11.80 -3.53 -8.50
N ASN A 157 10.83 -4.37 -8.85
CA ASN A 157 9.64 -4.61 -8.04
C ASN A 157 9.66 -6.02 -7.46
N THR A 158 9.28 -6.17 -6.19
CA THR A 158 9.09 -7.48 -5.56
C THR A 158 7.84 -7.51 -4.69
N LEU A 159 7.23 -8.69 -4.59
CA LEU A 159 6.05 -8.97 -3.78
C LEU A 159 6.39 -10.09 -2.80
N GLU A 160 6.21 -9.80 -1.52
CA GLU A 160 6.45 -10.72 -0.40
C GLU A 160 5.15 -10.94 0.37
N GLN A 161 5.11 -12.00 1.19
CA GLN A 161 3.97 -12.28 2.07
C GLN A 161 4.46 -12.38 3.51
N ASN A 162 3.87 -11.59 4.40
CA ASN A 162 4.14 -11.61 5.83
C ASN A 162 3.04 -12.35 6.58
N LEU A 163 3.42 -13.22 7.51
CA LEU A 163 2.49 -13.92 8.39
C LEU A 163 2.05 -13.00 9.54
N LEU A 164 0.84 -12.46 9.46
CA LEU A 164 0.22 -11.76 10.58
C LEU A 164 -0.49 -12.76 11.50
N LYS A 165 0.04 -12.91 12.72
CA LYS A 165 -0.70 -13.51 13.83
C LYS A 165 -1.56 -12.41 14.46
N ARG A 166 -2.87 -12.41 14.21
CA ARG A 166 -3.76 -11.46 14.89
C ARG A 166 -3.99 -11.98 16.30
N LYS A 167 -3.54 -11.24 17.32
CA LYS A 167 -4.03 -11.45 18.70
C LYS A 167 -5.52 -11.13 18.69
N GLU A 168 -6.35 -12.02 19.22
CA GLU A 168 -7.79 -11.77 19.33
C GLU A 168 -8.00 -10.47 20.10
N ILE A 169 -8.53 -9.47 19.41
CA ILE A 169 -9.14 -8.32 20.07
C ILE A 169 -10.45 -8.87 20.60
N GLN A 170 -10.52 -9.11 21.91
CA GLN A 170 -11.79 -9.35 22.59
C GLN A 170 -12.66 -8.11 22.31
N THR A 171 -13.49 -8.22 21.29
CA THR A 171 -14.45 -7.18 20.96
C THR A 171 -15.66 -7.54 21.81
N GLU A 172 -15.72 -7.00 23.02
CA GLU A 172 -16.99 -6.91 23.75
C GLU A 172 -17.95 -6.14 22.83
N LYS A 173 -18.83 -6.87 22.16
CA LYS A 173 -19.93 -6.28 21.40
C LYS A 173 -20.86 -5.61 22.41
N LYS A 174 -20.72 -4.29 22.59
CA LYS A 174 -21.83 -3.44 23.01
C LYS A 174 -22.80 -3.38 21.83
N ASP A 175 -23.72 -4.32 21.78
CA ASP A 175 -24.87 -4.30 20.90
C ASP A 175 -25.93 -3.39 21.54
N ASP A 176 -25.84 -2.09 21.27
CA ASP A 176 -26.86 -1.11 21.68
C ASP A 176 -27.90 -1.04 20.56
N THR A 177 -28.65 -2.13 20.41
CA THR A 177 -29.89 -2.16 19.62
C THR A 177 -31.04 -1.91 20.59
N GLN A 178 -31.34 -0.64 20.84
CA GLN A 178 -32.58 -0.23 21.53
C GLN A 178 -33.77 -0.49 20.61
N LEU A 179 -34.51 -1.57 20.87
CA LEU A 179 -35.91 -1.69 20.49
C LEU A 179 -36.75 -1.30 21.72
N PRO A 180 -37.76 -0.42 21.60
CA PRO A 180 -38.71 -0.20 22.68
C PRO A 180 -39.76 -1.32 22.61
N ASN A 181 -39.86 -2.15 23.63
CA ASN A 181 -41.12 -2.79 23.96
C ASN A 181 -41.20 -3.05 25.47
N GLU A 182 -42.30 -2.56 26.01
CA GLU A 182 -42.82 -2.84 27.34
C GLU A 182 -43.10 -4.34 27.52
N ASP A 183 -43.34 -4.67 28.79
CA ASP A 183 -43.88 -5.91 29.34
C ASP A 183 -42.88 -6.99 29.73
N GLY A 184 -42.80 -7.15 31.06
CA GLY A 184 -41.96 -8.09 31.76
C GLY A 184 -42.31 -9.54 31.45
N VAL A 185 -41.27 -10.28 31.07
CA VAL A 185 -41.18 -11.72 31.25
C VAL A 185 -39.77 -12.01 31.73
N ASP A 186 -39.70 -12.56 32.94
CA ASP A 186 -38.52 -13.12 33.60
C ASP A 186 -37.88 -14.14 32.66
N THR A 187 -36.93 -13.68 31.83
CA THR A 187 -36.28 -14.54 30.85
C THR A 187 -35.07 -15.13 31.54
N GLU A 188 -35.29 -16.33 32.06
CA GLU A 188 -34.28 -17.25 32.54
C GLU A 188 -32.98 -17.11 31.75
N ASN A 189 -31.91 -17.06 32.53
CA ASN A 189 -30.51 -16.92 32.19
C ASN A 189 -30.04 -18.09 31.29
N PHE A 190 -30.57 -18.21 30.07
CA PHE A 190 -30.17 -19.20 29.08
C PHE A 190 -28.70 -18.96 28.76
N GLU A 191 -27.82 -19.82 29.27
CA GLU A 191 -26.46 -19.95 28.80
C GLU A 191 -26.52 -20.26 27.31
N ILE A 192 -26.30 -19.24 26.48
CA ILE A 192 -26.13 -19.41 25.04
C ILE A 192 -24.90 -20.32 24.86
N MET A 193 -25.14 -21.61 24.62
CA MET A 193 -24.09 -22.57 24.34
C MET A 193 -23.37 -22.13 23.07
N LYS A 194 -22.06 -21.88 23.21
CA LYS A 194 -21.17 -21.62 22.07
C LYS A 194 -21.36 -22.71 21.03
N THR A 195 -21.55 -22.30 19.78
CA THR A 195 -21.71 -23.23 18.67
C THR A 195 -20.46 -24.10 18.53
N PRO A 196 -20.54 -25.32 17.96
CA PRO A 196 -19.37 -26.17 17.72
C PRO A 196 -18.27 -25.46 16.93
N PHE A 197 -18.66 -24.57 15.99
CA PHE A 197 -17.74 -23.73 15.24
C PHE A 197 -17.02 -22.71 16.14
N GLU A 198 -17.75 -22.01 17.00
CA GLU A 198 -17.16 -21.09 17.98
C GLU A 198 -16.21 -21.82 18.92
N ARG A 199 -16.63 -22.98 19.46
CA ARG A 199 -15.81 -23.81 20.34
C ARG A 199 -14.51 -24.29 19.65
N ALA A 200 -14.55 -24.53 18.34
CA ALA A 200 -13.39 -24.96 17.55
C ALA A 200 -12.46 -23.81 17.13
N ILE A 201 -12.95 -22.57 17.02
CA ILE A 201 -12.11 -21.39 16.70
C ILE A 201 -11.55 -20.71 17.95
N TYR A 202 -12.18 -20.88 19.12
CA TYR A 202 -11.63 -20.40 20.39
C TYR A 202 -10.29 -21.10 20.68
N GLY A 203 -9.19 -20.36 20.56
CA GLY A 203 -7.83 -20.83 20.88
C GLY A 203 -6.90 -21.04 19.69
N VAL A 204 -7.40 -21.03 18.44
CA VAL A 204 -6.53 -21.09 17.25
C VAL A 204 -6.22 -19.66 16.78
N PRO A 205 -4.96 -19.20 16.83
CA PRO A 205 -4.62 -17.87 16.38
C PRO A 205 -4.97 -17.72 14.89
N LYS A 206 -5.81 -16.74 14.57
CA LYS A 206 -6.17 -16.43 13.18
C LYS A 206 -4.96 -15.87 12.45
N VAL A 207 -4.26 -16.75 11.73
CA VAL A 207 -3.13 -16.39 10.87
C VAL A 207 -3.68 -15.88 9.54
N ARG A 208 -3.27 -14.68 9.14
CA ARG A 208 -3.53 -14.13 7.80
C ARG A 208 -2.22 -13.81 7.12
N LEU A 209 -2.12 -14.15 5.83
CA LEU A 209 -1.03 -13.71 4.97
C LEU A 209 -1.33 -12.27 4.55
N GLU A 210 -0.42 -11.35 4.86
CA GLU A 210 -0.48 -9.97 4.42
C GLU A 210 0.54 -9.74 3.31
N PRO A 211 0.12 -9.40 2.09
CA PRO A 211 1.06 -9.09 1.03
C PRO A 211 1.76 -7.76 1.30
N VAL A 212 3.06 -7.74 1.05
CA VAL A 212 3.94 -6.58 1.17
C VAL A 212 4.65 -6.38 -0.17
N MET A 213 4.54 -5.18 -0.72
CA MET A 213 5.23 -4.80 -1.93
C MET A 213 6.47 -3.99 -1.59
N LYS A 214 7.57 -4.28 -2.27
CA LYS A 214 8.80 -3.49 -2.21
C LYS A 214 9.18 -3.01 -3.61
N ILE A 215 9.67 -1.77 -3.67
CA ILE A 215 10.17 -1.15 -4.88
C ILE A 215 11.56 -0.62 -4.60
N TYR A 216 12.53 -1.08 -5.37
CA TYR A 216 13.89 -0.54 -5.40
C TYR A 216 13.98 0.48 -6.52
N LEU A 217 14.44 1.68 -6.22
CA LEU A 217 14.60 2.77 -7.18
C LEU A 217 16.03 3.32 -7.14
N SER A 218 16.69 3.37 -8.29
CA SER A 218 18.04 3.92 -8.43
C SER A 218 18.19 4.72 -9.72
N ARG A 219 19.23 5.57 -9.77
CA ARG A 219 19.69 6.25 -10.99
C ARG A 219 20.75 5.45 -11.77
N VAL A 220 21.27 4.39 -11.17
CA VAL A 220 22.24 3.48 -11.80
C VAL A 220 21.61 2.11 -11.98
N ARG A 221 21.96 1.45 -13.08
CA ARG A 221 21.50 0.09 -13.36
C ARG A 221 22.13 -0.89 -12.38
N ILE A 222 21.31 -1.76 -11.80
CA ILE A 222 21.76 -2.78 -10.83
C ILE A 222 21.54 -4.16 -11.44
N GLU A 223 22.62 -4.72 -11.98
CA GLU A 223 22.61 -6.00 -12.72
C GLU A 223 22.03 -7.16 -11.90
N HIS A 224 22.39 -7.23 -10.62
CA HIS A 224 21.91 -8.29 -9.74
C HIS A 224 20.38 -8.22 -9.56
N LEU A 225 19.83 -7.04 -9.27
CA LEU A 225 18.40 -6.85 -9.12
C LEU A 225 17.65 -7.08 -10.44
N ARG A 226 18.23 -6.67 -11.59
CA ARG A 226 17.65 -6.93 -12.91
C ARG A 226 17.46 -8.42 -13.16
N LYS A 227 18.47 -9.23 -12.83
CA LYS A 227 18.44 -10.68 -13.08
C LYS A 227 17.32 -11.37 -12.30
N ILE A 228 16.97 -10.86 -11.13
CA ILE A 228 16.06 -11.53 -10.19
C ILE A 228 14.64 -10.98 -10.26
N TYR A 229 14.49 -9.66 -10.35
CA TYR A 229 13.19 -8.99 -10.28
C TYR A 229 12.73 -8.41 -11.63
N GLY A 230 13.55 -8.53 -12.68
CA GLY A 230 13.36 -7.78 -13.91
C GLY A 230 13.64 -6.29 -13.72
N GLU A 231 13.52 -5.49 -14.76
CA GLU A 231 13.84 -4.07 -14.72
C GLU A 231 12.78 -3.25 -15.46
N GLN A 232 12.40 -2.13 -14.87
CA GLN A 232 11.63 -1.08 -15.50
C GLN A 232 12.47 0.20 -15.56
N THR A 233 12.50 0.87 -16.71
CA THR A 233 13.26 2.11 -16.91
C THR A 233 12.48 3.07 -17.80
N ASN A 234 12.87 4.35 -17.82
CA ASN A 234 12.40 5.27 -18.85
C ASN A 234 13.07 4.91 -20.17
N GLY A 235 12.27 4.48 -21.17
CA GLY A 235 12.72 4.09 -22.51
C GLY A 235 13.29 5.22 -23.37
N ILE A 236 13.84 6.26 -22.74
CA ILE A 236 14.59 7.32 -23.41
C ILE A 236 15.96 6.73 -23.75
N MET A 237 16.06 6.17 -24.96
CA MET A 237 17.33 5.96 -25.66
C MET A 237 17.85 7.30 -26.15
#